data_AF-A0A821JYF0-F1
#
_entry.id   AF-A0A821JYF0-F1
#
_cell.length_a   1.000
_cell.length_b   1.000
_cell.length_c   1.000
_cell.angle_alpha   90.00
_cell.angle_beta   90.00
_cell.angle_gamma   90.00
#
_symmetry.space_group_name_H-M   'P 1'
#
loop_
_entity.id
_entity.type
_entity.pdbx_description
1 polymer ?
#
loop_
_entity_poly.entity_id
_entity_poly.type
_entity_poly.pdbx_seq_one_letter_code
_entity_poly.pdbx_strand_id
1 'polypeptide(L)'
;GRSVVDKIEYDKNFARIDAKQLQIELYDEYNRQSTNTSNPVSLSTLCVKMIDQGMISYEKDQIVSAFYCMLNNCNKNHLYMKPNSQNDDLIIQKQPFVDSTQLIYSRSIV
;
A
#
# COMPACT_ATOMS: atom_id res chain seq x y z
N GLY A 1 -30.58 7.88 42.17
CA GLY A 1 -30.02 8.24 40.85
C GLY A 1 -29.55 6.97 40.17
N ARG A 2 -30.03 6.70 38.95
CA ARG A 2 -29.55 5.56 38.16
C ARG A 2 -28.42 6.05 37.26
N SER A 3 -27.22 5.49 37.45
CA SER A 3 -26.10 5.65 36.54
C SER A 3 -26.40 4.86 35.28
N VAL A 4 -26.70 5.56 34.18
CA VAL A 4 -26.78 4.94 32.86
C VAL A 4 -25.33 4.72 32.43
N VAL A 5 -24.91 3.46 32.42
CA VAL A 5 -23.64 3.09 31.78
C VAL A 5 -23.91 3.18 30.29
N ASP A 6 -23.33 4.19 29.64
CA ASP A 6 -23.36 4.31 28.19
C ASP A 6 -22.76 3.03 27.60
N LYS A 7 -23.64 2.18 27.05
CA LYS A 7 -23.21 1.06 26.22
C LYS A 7 -22.55 1.67 25.01
N ILE A 8 -21.22 1.54 24.93
CA ILE A 8 -20.49 1.76 23.68
C ILE A 8 -20.94 0.62 22.75
N GLU A 9 -21.94 0.89 21.92
CA GLU A 9 -22.23 0.07 20.76
C GLU A 9 -21.10 0.25 19.76
N TYR A 10 -20.17 -0.71 19.73
CA TYR A 10 -19.26 -0.85 18.62
C TYR A 10 -20.10 -1.20 17.39
N ASP A 11 -20.23 -0.25 16.47
CA ASP A 11 -20.85 -0.49 15.17
C ASP A 11 -20.00 -1.55 14.44
N LYS A 12 -20.56 -2.76 14.32
CA LYS A 12 -19.88 -3.95 13.77
C LYS A 12 -19.93 -3.99 12.25
N ASN A 13 -20.39 -2.93 11.59
CA ASN A 13 -20.47 -2.84 10.13
C ASN A 13 -19.18 -2.30 9.50
N PHE A 14 -18.01 -2.58 10.08
CA PHE A 14 -16.77 -2.51 9.31
C PHE A 14 -16.86 -3.56 8.22
N ALA A 15 -17.14 -3.13 6.98
CA ALA A 15 -17.00 -3.99 5.81
C ALA A 15 -15.59 -4.57 5.85
N ARG A 16 -15.50 -5.85 6.22
CA ARG A 16 -14.22 -6.51 6.46
C ARG A 16 -13.51 -6.59 5.11
N ILE A 17 -12.48 -5.77 4.94
CA ILE A 17 -11.64 -5.80 3.73
C ILE A 17 -11.09 -7.21 3.57
N ASP A 18 -11.32 -7.81 2.41
CA ASP A 18 -10.57 -8.98 1.99
C ASP A 18 -9.17 -8.53 1.59
N ALA A 19 -8.26 -8.51 2.57
CA ALA A 19 -6.90 -8.02 2.39
C ALA A 19 -6.12 -8.83 1.34
N LYS A 20 -6.46 -10.11 1.16
CA LYS A 20 -5.80 -10.96 0.16
C LYS A 20 -6.26 -10.58 -1.24
N GLN A 21 -7.56 -10.40 -1.45
CA GLN A 21 -8.09 -9.92 -2.71
C GLN A 21 -7.59 -8.52 -3.03
N LEU A 22 -7.63 -7.59 -2.05
CA LEU A 22 -7.09 -6.24 -2.20
C LEU A 22 -5.61 -6.24 -2.59
N GLN A 23 -4.80 -7.11 -1.97
CA GLN A 23 -3.39 -7.23 -2.32
C GLN A 23 -3.19 -7.66 -3.78
N ILE A 24 -3.97 -8.63 -4.27
CA ILE A 24 -3.90 -9.13 -5.64
C ILE A 24 -4.27 -8.00 -6.62
N GLU A 25 -5.43 -7.38 -6.41
CA GLU A 25 -5.95 -6.33 -7.31
C GLU A 25 -5.05 -5.10 -7.36
N LEU A 26 -4.47 -4.69 -6.22
CA LEU A 26 -3.47 -3.62 -6.19
C LEU A 26 -2.24 -3.93 -7.04
N TYR A 27 -1.78 -5.18 -7.03
CA TYR A 27 -0.61 -5.58 -7.81
C TYR A 27 -0.93 -5.68 -9.31
N ASP A 28 -2.09 -6.24 -9.65
CA ASP A 28 -2.52 -6.36 -11.03
C ASP A 28 -2.74 -4.98 -11.67
N GLU A 29 -3.33 -4.06 -10.93
CA GLU A 29 -3.50 -2.68 -11.36
C GLU A 29 -2.15 -1.94 -11.50
N TYR A 30 -1.22 -2.14 -10.56
CA TYR A 30 0.16 -1.64 -10.70
C TYR A 30 0.82 -2.16 -11.99
N ASN A 31 0.74 -3.46 -12.27
CA ASN A 31 1.32 -4.05 -13.48
C ASN A 31 0.67 -3.50 -14.75
N ARG A 32 -0.66 -3.33 -14.73
CA ARG A 32 -1.40 -2.72 -15.84
C ARG A 32 -0.96 -1.28 -16.10
N GLN A 33 -0.81 -0.45 -15.08
CA GLN A 33 -0.37 0.94 -15.26
C GLN A 33 1.10 1.05 -15.68
N SER A 34 1.97 0.27 -15.05
CA SER A 34 3.41 0.29 -15.34
C SER A 34 3.74 -0.20 -16.75
N THR A 35 2.92 -1.06 -17.34
CA THR A 35 3.09 -1.53 -18.73
C THR A 35 2.56 -0.53 -19.75
N ASN A 36 1.47 0.17 -19.42
CA ASN A 36 0.77 1.06 -20.37
C ASN A 36 1.27 2.51 -20.36
N THR A 37 1.98 2.93 -19.32
CA THR A 37 2.43 4.32 -19.17
C THR A 37 3.91 4.40 -18.83
N SER A 38 4.60 5.38 -19.40
CA SER A 38 5.98 5.74 -19.02
C SER A 38 6.05 6.49 -17.70
N ASN A 39 4.90 6.89 -17.15
CA ASN A 39 4.81 7.59 -15.88
C ASN A 39 4.91 6.63 -14.71
N PRO A 40 5.57 7.04 -13.63
CA PRO A 40 5.69 6.18 -12.48
C PRO A 40 4.35 6.09 -11.73
N VAL A 41 4.00 4.88 -11.27
CA VAL A 41 2.69 4.59 -10.66
C VAL A 41 2.63 5.16 -9.25
N SER A 42 1.58 5.90 -8.93
CA SER A 42 1.39 6.48 -7.60
C SER A 42 0.43 5.66 -6.74
N LEU A 43 0.68 5.62 -5.44
CA LEU A 43 -0.16 4.89 -4.49
C LEU A 43 -1.56 5.48 -4.44
N SER A 44 -1.70 6.80 -4.46
CA SER A 44 -3.01 7.45 -4.48
C SER A 44 -3.84 7.02 -5.70
N THR A 45 -3.22 6.88 -6.88
CA THR A 45 -3.90 6.42 -8.10
C THR A 45 -4.41 4.99 -7.93
N LEU A 46 -3.61 4.11 -7.35
CA LEU A 46 -4.04 2.73 -7.05
C LEU A 46 -5.20 2.73 -6.04
N CYS A 47 -5.10 3.50 -4.95
CA CYS A 47 -6.17 3.60 -3.95
C CYS A 47 -7.48 4.12 -4.56
N VAL A 48 -7.44 5.19 -5.37
CA VAL A 48 -8.62 5.71 -6.08
C VAL A 48 -9.25 4.62 -6.94
N LYS A 49 -8.42 3.85 -7.66
CA LYS A 49 -8.93 2.75 -8.49
C LYS A 49 -9.64 1.66 -7.66
N MET A 50 -9.07 1.30 -6.50
CA MET A 50 -9.69 0.32 -5.59
C MET A 50 -11.01 0.86 -5.01
N ILE A 51 -11.10 2.17 -4.77
CA ILE A 51 -12.34 2.83 -4.32
C ILE A 51 -13.40 2.81 -5.42
N ASP A 52 -13.03 3.15 -6.65
CA ASP A 52 -13.94 3.12 -7.81
C ASP A 52 -14.49 1.70 -8.07
N GLN A 53 -13.73 0.67 -7.70
CA GLN A 53 -14.13 -0.74 -7.77
C GLN A 53 -14.92 -1.21 -6.54
N GLY A 54 -15.10 -0.35 -5.52
CA GLY A 54 -15.81 -0.68 -4.28
C GLY A 54 -15.06 -1.64 -3.36
N MET A 55 -13.74 -1.79 -3.54
CA MET A 55 -12.91 -2.68 -2.72
C MET A 55 -12.50 -2.06 -1.38
N ILE A 56 -12.31 -0.75 -1.37
CA ILE A 56 -12.03 0.05 -0.18
C ILE A 56 -12.85 1.36 -0.23
N SER A 57 -12.91 2.09 0.87
CA SER A 57 -13.51 3.42 0.97
C SER A 57 -12.44 4.50 1.19
N TYR A 58 -12.86 5.77 1.25
CA TYR A 58 -12.02 6.89 1.66
C TYR A 58 -11.72 6.90 3.18
N GLU A 59 -12.21 5.92 3.95
CA GLU A 59 -11.92 5.83 5.37
C GLU A 59 -10.45 5.49 5.62
N LYS A 60 -9.88 6.15 6.63
CA LYS A 60 -8.45 6.13 6.91
C LYS A 60 -7.90 4.72 7.12
N ASP A 61 -8.62 3.88 7.86
CA ASP A 61 -8.24 2.49 8.14
C ASP A 61 -8.19 1.62 6.88
N GLN A 62 -9.08 1.88 5.93
CA GLN A 62 -9.11 1.17 4.66
C GLN A 62 -7.96 1.60 3.74
N ILE A 63 -7.65 2.89 3.70
CA ILE A 63 -6.46 3.41 3.01
C ILE A 63 -5.17 2.85 3.62
N VAL A 64 -5.08 2.79 4.95
CA VAL A 64 -3.95 2.16 5.66
C VAL A 64 -3.83 0.67 5.31
N SER A 65 -4.95 -0.03 5.16
CA SER A 65 -4.96 -1.43 4.73
C SER A 65 -4.43 -1.59 3.29
N ALA A 66 -4.84 -0.72 2.37
CA ALA A 66 -4.32 -0.70 1.00
C ALA A 66 -2.80 -0.40 0.96
N PHE A 67 -2.35 0.56 1.77
CA PHE A 67 -0.92 0.84 1.93
C PHE A 67 -0.15 -0.38 2.42
N TYR A 68 -0.64 -1.08 3.45
CA TYR A 68 -0.01 -2.29 3.98
C TYR A 68 0.02 -3.44 2.95
N CYS A 69 -1.07 -3.64 2.21
CA CYS A 69 -1.12 -4.61 1.11
C CYS A 69 -0.08 -4.29 0.03
N MET A 70 0.06 -3.01 -0.33
CA MET A 70 1.02 -2.60 -1.34
C MET A 70 2.48 -2.70 -0.83
N LEU A 71 2.75 -2.43 0.45
CA LEU A 71 4.06 -2.71 1.06
C LEU A 71 4.44 -4.20 0.94
N ASN A 72 3.48 -5.10 1.19
CA ASN A 72 3.70 -6.53 1.02
C ASN A 72 3.98 -6.90 -0.45
N ASN A 73 3.31 -6.24 -1.40
CA ASN A 73 3.61 -6.41 -2.82
C ASN A 73 5.00 -5.91 -3.18
N CYS A 74 5.44 -4.79 -2.61
CA CYS A 74 6.80 -4.31 -2.81
C CYS A 74 7.85 -5.32 -2.35
N ASN A 75 7.66 -5.88 -1.15
CA ASN A 75 8.56 -6.90 -0.62
C ASN A 75 8.59 -8.19 -1.46
N LYS A 76 7.42 -8.65 -1.94
CA LYS A 76 7.33 -9.91 -2.71
C LYS A 76 7.82 -9.80 -4.16
N ASN A 77 7.74 -8.61 -4.76
CA ASN A 77 7.94 -8.43 -6.20
C ASN A 77 9.11 -7.51 -6.53
N HIS A 78 10.07 -7.33 -5.60
CA HIS A 78 11.23 -6.44 -5.76
C HIS A 78 10.82 -5.04 -6.24
N LEU A 79 9.78 -4.46 -5.63
CA LEU A 79 9.40 -3.07 -5.84
C LEU A 79 9.83 -2.24 -4.63
N TYR A 80 9.87 -0.93 -4.80
CA TYR A 80 10.06 -0.01 -3.70
C TYR A 80 9.15 1.21 -3.86
N MET A 81 8.83 1.81 -2.72
CA MET A 81 8.12 3.07 -2.63
C MET A 81 9.10 4.19 -2.30
N LYS A 82 8.92 5.35 -2.92
CA LYS A 82 9.58 6.60 -2.53
C LYS A 82 8.57 7.74 -2.56
N PRO A 83 8.76 8.82 -1.79
CA PRO A 83 7.97 10.03 -2.00
C PRO A 83 8.17 10.59 -3.42
N ASN A 84 7.12 11.24 -3.95
CA ASN A 84 7.23 12.08 -5.14
C ASN A 84 8.00 13.38 -4.82
N SER A 85 8.19 14.24 -5.83
CA SER A 85 8.92 15.51 -5.66
C SER A 85 8.26 16.50 -4.69
N GLN A 86 6.96 16.35 -4.44
CA GLN A 86 6.15 17.22 -3.59
C GLN A 86 6.05 16.70 -2.15
N ASN A 87 6.50 15.46 -1.89
CA ASN A 87 6.34 14.74 -0.63
C ASN A 87 4.87 14.56 -0.16
N ASP A 88 3.91 14.56 -1.08
CA ASP A 88 2.48 14.38 -0.79
C ASP A 88 1.91 13.03 -1.26
N ASP A 89 2.69 12.25 -2.02
CA ASP A 89 2.31 10.91 -2.47
C ASP A 89 3.52 9.97 -2.55
N LEU A 90 3.25 8.66 -2.65
CA LEU A 90 4.23 7.61 -2.81
C LEU A 90 4.22 7.07 -4.23
N ILE A 91 5.38 7.02 -4.83
CA ILE A 91 5.64 6.43 -6.14
C ILE A 91 6.14 5.01 -5.97
N ILE A 92 5.54 4.06 -6.68
CA ILE A 92 5.94 2.65 -6.74
C ILE A 92 6.72 2.38 -8.03
N GLN A 93 7.86 1.71 -7.90
CA GLN A 93 8.75 1.39 -9.02
C GLN A 93 9.54 0.10 -8.74
N LYS A 94 10.02 -0.55 -9.80
CA LYS A 94 10.90 -1.71 -9.68
C LYS A 94 12.20 -1.32 -8.99
N GLN A 95 12.67 -2.13 -8.05
CA GLN A 95 13.95 -1.91 -7.40
C GLN A 95 15.06 -1.91 -8.47
N PRO A 96 15.91 -0.87 -8.50
CA PRO A 96 17.02 -0.79 -9.46
C PRO A 96 18.23 -1.62 -9.01
N PHE A 97 18.19 -2.19 -7.80
CA PHE A 97 19.29 -2.93 -7.20
C PHE A 97 19.04 -4.44 -7.28
N VAL A 98 20.04 -5.18 -7.73
CA VAL A 98 20.09 -6.65 -7.66
C VAL A 98 20.18 -7.05 -6.18
N ASP A 99 19.47 -8.10 -5.77
CA ASP A 99 19.37 -8.57 -4.39
C ASP A 99 20.67 -8.41 -3.61
N SER A 100 20.66 -7.49 -2.64
CA SER A 100 21.81 -7.13 -1.81
C SER A 100 22.03 -8.14 -0.68
N THR A 101 21.93 -9.44 -0.96
CA THR A 101 22.61 -10.46 -0.14
C THR A 101 24.14 -10.38 -0.27
N GLN A 102 24.67 -9.50 -1.12
CA GLN A 102 26.04 -9.01 -1.04
C GLN A 102 26.13 -7.67 -0.31
N LEU A 103 25.75 -7.63 0.97
CA LEU A 103 26.35 -6.67 1.90
C LEU A 103 27.81 -7.09 2.09
N ILE A 104 28.68 -6.74 1.13
CA ILE A 104 30.12 -6.73 1.37
C ILE A 104 30.32 -5.64 2.42
N TYR A 105 30.49 -6.07 3.67
CA TYR A 105 31.14 -5.29 4.70
C TYR A 105 32.51 -4.90 4.12
N SER A 106 32.59 -3.72 3.49
CA SER A 106 33.86 -3.04 3.30
C SER A 106 34.33 -2.69 4.71
N ARG A 107 35.06 -3.64 5.33
CA ARG A 107 35.99 -3.32 6.40
C ARG A 107 36.85 -2.20 5.86
N SER A 108 36.67 -1.00 6.39
CA SER A 108 37.69 0.04 6.34
C SER A 108 38.97 -0.59 6.87
N ILE A 109 39.93 -0.80 5.96
CA ILE A 109 41.29 -1.14 6.35
C ILE A 109 41.87 0.15 6.94
N VAL A 110 42.32 0.03 8.19
CA VAL A 110 43.06 1.02 8.97
C VAL A 110 44.33 1.42 8.24
#